data_AF-A0A836GHR4-F1
#
_entry.id   AF-A0A836GHR4-F1
#
_cell.length_a   1.000
_cell.length_b   1.000
_cell.length_c   1.000
_cell.angle_alpha   90.00
_cell.angle_beta   90.00
_cell.angle_gamma   90.00
#
_symmetry.space_group_name_H-M   'P 1'
#
loop_
_entity.id
_entity.type
_entity.pdbx_description
1 polymer ?
#
loop_
_entity_poly.entity_id
_entity_poly.type
_entity_poly.pdbx_seq_one_letter_code
_entity_poly.pdbx_strand_id
1 'polypeptide(L)'
;MARLIAQISRCAIKTVSHDLLHTTAKSKVALAIVRSITTTQYLRDERWYTDKHEWITIEGKIGTIGISDYAQDALGDVVYAQLPDIGSTIKKNEECGALESVKAASELTSPVSGRVTAKNEAVESKPGLINKSCYKDGWLFKIELSDLDELKNLMKEEAYNVFLKSDAH
;
A
#
# COMPACT_ATOMS: atom_id res chain seq x y z
N MET A 1 11.96 -42.95 -51.54
CA MET A 1 12.40 -44.33 -51.26
C MET A 1 13.84 -44.29 -50.79
N ALA A 2 14.07 -44.74 -49.54
CA ALA A 2 15.33 -45.15 -48.89
C ALA A 2 16.55 -44.18 -48.92
N ARG A 3 16.93 -43.52 -47.81
CA ARG A 3 17.62 -44.01 -46.57
C ARG A 3 19.15 -44.11 -46.76
N LEU A 4 20.08 -43.88 -45.81
CA LEU A 4 20.13 -43.37 -44.42
C LEU A 4 21.58 -43.66 -43.92
N ILE A 5 22.25 -42.68 -43.25
CA ILE A 5 23.13 -42.79 -42.02
C ILE A 5 24.40 -43.68 -42.05
N ALA A 6 25.61 -43.12 -41.87
CA ALA A 6 26.41 -42.81 -40.63
C ALA A 6 27.25 -44.01 -40.10
N GLN A 7 28.47 -43.88 -39.55
CA GLN A 7 28.88 -43.43 -38.19
C GLN A 7 30.45 -43.54 -38.09
N ILE A 8 31.24 -42.65 -37.42
CA ILE A 8 31.54 -42.49 -35.96
C ILE A 8 32.38 -43.68 -35.39
N SER A 9 33.42 -43.62 -34.54
CA SER A 9 34.09 -42.61 -33.68
C SER A 9 35.49 -43.10 -33.24
N ARG A 10 36.30 -42.23 -32.62
CA ARG A 10 37.45 -42.57 -31.74
C ARG A 10 37.26 -41.97 -30.35
N CYS A 11 37.84 -42.56 -29.31
CA CYS A 11 38.06 -41.88 -28.03
C CYS A 11 39.37 -42.35 -27.35
N ALA A 12 39.93 -41.46 -26.54
CA ALA A 12 41.35 -41.35 -26.17
C ALA A 12 41.67 -41.80 -24.72
N ILE A 13 42.97 -41.97 -24.49
CA ILE A 13 43.68 -42.40 -23.27
C ILE A 13 43.97 -41.20 -22.36
N LYS A 14 43.99 -41.38 -21.02
CA LYS A 14 45.03 -40.82 -20.13
C LYS A 14 45.03 -41.36 -18.69
N THR A 15 46.26 -41.48 -18.19
CA THR A 15 46.84 -42.01 -16.96
C THR A 15 46.69 -41.07 -15.74
N VAL A 16 46.64 -41.58 -14.50
CA VAL A 16 47.14 -40.90 -13.27
C VAL A 16 47.60 -41.93 -12.22
N SER A 17 48.74 -41.66 -11.58
CA SER A 17 49.38 -42.46 -10.53
C SER A 17 48.95 -42.08 -9.10
N HIS A 18 48.84 -43.11 -8.25
CA HIS A 18 49.11 -43.23 -6.80
C HIS A 18 50.04 -42.15 -6.17
N ASP A 19 50.03 -41.77 -4.89
CA ASP A 19 49.17 -42.01 -3.72
C ASP A 19 49.79 -41.25 -2.52
N LEU A 20 48.94 -40.73 -1.62
CA LEU A 20 48.98 -40.84 -0.14
C LEU A 20 50.26 -40.33 0.64
N LEU A 21 50.22 -39.49 1.70
CA LEU A 21 49.46 -39.55 2.95
C LEU A 21 49.58 -38.27 3.83
N HIS A 22 48.48 -37.97 4.52
CA HIS A 22 48.29 -37.38 5.87
C HIS A 22 49.18 -36.24 6.42
N THR A 23 48.50 -35.14 6.81
CA THR A 23 48.41 -34.67 8.21
C THR A 23 47.26 -33.66 8.34
N THR A 24 46.38 -33.88 9.33
CA THR A 24 45.19 -33.08 9.61
C THR A 24 45.53 -31.91 10.56
N ALA A 25 45.25 -30.68 10.14
CA ALA A 25 45.23 -29.51 11.01
C ALA A 25 43.79 -28.99 11.14
N LYS A 26 43.18 -29.26 12.29
CA LYS A 26 41.86 -28.75 12.67
C LYS A 26 42.00 -27.25 13.00
N SER A 27 41.49 -26.38 12.13
CA SER A 27 41.41 -24.94 12.40
C SER A 27 40.24 -24.65 13.35
N LYS A 28 40.53 -23.91 14.42
CA LYS A 28 39.57 -23.51 15.46
C LYS A 28 38.71 -22.34 14.96
N VAL A 29 37.43 -22.47 15.26
CA VAL A 29 36.32 -21.55 14.98
C VAL A 29 36.59 -20.13 15.51
N ALA A 30 36.25 -19.13 14.70
CA ALA A 30 35.78 -17.83 15.19
C ALA A 30 34.50 -17.48 14.42
N LEU A 31 33.37 -18.04 14.85
CA LEU A 31 32.05 -17.67 14.37
C LEU A 31 31.68 -16.36 15.07
N ALA A 32 32.02 -15.22 14.46
CA ALA A 32 31.48 -13.94 14.88
C ALA A 32 29.98 -13.95 14.61
N ILE A 33 29.18 -14.16 15.65
CA ILE A 33 27.72 -13.98 15.61
C ILE A 33 27.49 -12.48 15.48
N VAL A 34 27.45 -11.99 14.24
CA VAL A 34 26.88 -10.68 13.95
C VAL A 34 25.38 -10.84 14.16
N ARG A 35 24.89 -10.34 15.30
CA ARG A 35 23.45 -10.13 15.49
C ARG A 35 23.04 -9.09 14.46
N SER A 36 22.58 -9.55 13.31
CA SER A 36 21.94 -8.69 12.32
C SER A 36 20.67 -8.14 12.96
N ILE A 37 20.73 -6.89 13.41
CA ILE A 37 19.55 -6.15 13.84
C ILE A 37 18.82 -5.81 12.55
N THR A 38 18.02 -6.73 12.04
CA THR A 38 17.06 -6.40 10.99
C THR A 38 16.05 -5.50 11.65
N THR A 39 16.24 -4.19 11.54
CA THR A 39 15.16 -3.23 11.74
C THR A 39 14.07 -3.68 10.78
N THR A 40 13.06 -4.38 11.28
CA THR A 40 11.77 -4.47 10.60
C THR A 40 11.27 -3.03 10.56
N GLN A 41 11.66 -2.30 9.53
CA GLN A 41 10.95 -1.11 9.11
C GLN A 41 9.56 -1.63 8.77
N TYR A 42 8.65 -1.45 9.72
CA TYR A 42 7.22 -1.54 9.50
C TYR A 42 6.97 -0.77 8.20
N LEU A 43 6.64 -1.49 7.13
CA LEU A 43 6.14 -0.91 5.90
C LEU A 43 4.80 -0.28 6.27
N ARG A 44 4.82 0.97 6.72
CA ARG A 44 3.61 1.78 6.75
C ARG A 44 3.24 2.00 5.30
N ASP A 45 2.02 1.64 4.94
CA ASP A 45 1.48 2.00 3.62
C ASP A 45 1.65 3.50 3.44
N GLU A 46 2.32 3.90 2.36
CA GLU A 46 2.56 5.31 2.08
C GLU A 46 1.22 5.99 1.86
N ARG A 47 0.87 6.89 2.79
CA ARG A 47 -0.40 7.61 2.80
C ARG A 47 -0.18 9.08 2.47
N TRP A 48 -1.06 9.56 1.61
CA TRP A 48 -1.13 10.96 1.21
C TRP A 48 -2.42 11.57 1.75
N TYR A 49 -2.41 12.89 1.94
CA TYR A 49 -3.48 13.62 2.59
C TYR A 49 -3.88 14.85 1.78
N THR A 50 -5.16 15.21 1.86
CA THR A 50 -5.69 16.49 1.36
C THR A 50 -5.73 17.53 2.48
N ASP A 51 -5.90 18.79 2.09
CA ASP A 51 -6.23 19.90 3.00
C ASP A 51 -7.62 19.74 3.63
N LYS A 52 -8.51 18.97 2.99
CA LYS A 52 -9.82 18.57 3.52
C LYS A 52 -9.79 17.35 4.45
N HIS A 53 -8.61 16.95 4.91
CA HIS A 53 -8.42 15.87 5.87
C HIS A 53 -8.85 14.48 5.38
N GLU A 54 -8.94 14.28 4.07
CA GLU A 54 -9.06 12.97 3.45
C GLU A 54 -7.67 12.35 3.30
N TRP A 55 -7.60 11.02 3.24
CA TRP A 55 -6.38 10.29 2.96
C TRP A 55 -6.54 9.33 1.80
N ILE A 56 -5.42 9.03 1.14
CA ILE A 56 -5.31 8.02 0.10
C ILE A 56 -4.05 7.17 0.27
N THR A 57 -4.19 5.86 0.17
CA THR A 57 -3.07 4.90 0.05
C THR A 57 -3.10 4.24 -1.33
N ILE A 58 -1.94 3.98 -1.92
CA ILE A 58 -1.84 3.49 -3.30
C ILE A 58 -1.30 2.06 -3.34
N GLU A 59 -2.04 1.17 -4.00
CA GLU A 59 -1.62 -0.18 -4.36
C GLU A 59 -1.68 -0.34 -5.89
N GLY A 60 -0.53 -0.17 -6.55
CA GLY A 60 -0.47 -0.15 -8.02
C GLY A 60 -1.19 1.08 -8.59
N LYS A 61 -2.35 0.87 -9.24
CA LYS A 61 -3.23 1.94 -9.74
C LYS A 61 -4.48 2.16 -8.89
N ILE A 62 -4.65 1.38 -7.82
CA ILE A 62 -5.82 1.45 -6.96
C ILE A 62 -5.50 2.33 -5.76
N GLY A 63 -6.21 3.44 -5.65
CA GLY A 63 -6.24 4.27 -4.46
C GLY A 63 -7.33 3.82 -3.52
N THR A 64 -7.02 3.65 -2.23
CA THR A 64 -8.02 3.49 -1.17
C THR A 64 -8.15 4.81 -0.44
N ILE A 65 -9.37 5.33 -0.36
CA ILE A 65 -9.68 6.65 0.22
C ILE A 65 -10.41 6.50 1.54
N GLY A 66 -10.13 7.38 2.49
CA GLY A 66 -10.93 7.58 3.71
C GLY A 66 -10.74 8.96 4.32
N ILE A 67 -11.27 9.19 5.52
CA ILE A 67 -11.03 10.41 6.30
C ILE A 67 -10.03 10.17 7.43
N SER A 68 -9.28 11.20 7.78
CA SER A 68 -8.26 11.12 8.83
C SER A 68 -8.85 11.04 10.25
N ASP A 69 -8.00 10.70 11.22
CA ASP A 69 -8.38 10.71 12.63
C ASP A 69 -8.82 12.10 13.12
N TYR A 70 -8.17 13.16 12.63
CA TYR A 70 -8.57 14.54 12.91
C TYR A 70 -9.98 14.83 12.40
N ALA A 71 -10.29 14.42 11.16
CA ALA A 71 -11.60 14.66 10.55
C ALA A 71 -12.73 13.93 11.30
N GLN A 72 -12.52 12.66 11.65
CA GLN A 72 -13.56 11.90 12.36
C GLN A 72 -13.83 12.47 13.77
N ASP A 73 -12.79 12.96 14.45
CA ASP A 73 -12.94 13.58 15.78
C ASP A 73 -13.70 14.92 15.68
N ALA A 74 -13.38 15.72 14.66
CA ALA A 74 -14.06 16.98 14.37
C ALA A 74 -15.55 16.79 14.01
N LEU A 75 -15.88 15.75 13.25
CA LEU A 75 -17.27 15.35 12.98
C LEU A 75 -17.96 14.84 14.25
N GLY A 76 -17.25 14.07 15.08
CA GLY A 76 -17.82 13.32 16.19
C GLY A 76 -18.48 12.03 15.71
N ASP A 77 -19.45 11.52 16.47
CA ASP A 77 -20.06 10.21 16.21
C ASP A 77 -20.81 10.18 14.87
N VAL A 78 -20.23 9.48 13.89
CA VAL A 78 -20.79 9.37 12.54
C VAL A 78 -21.97 8.41 12.57
N VAL A 79 -23.12 8.87 12.05
CA VAL A 79 -24.38 8.14 12.04
C VAL A 79 -24.86 7.80 10.63
N TYR A 80 -24.30 8.45 9.61
CA TYR A 80 -24.65 8.21 8.22
C TYR A 80 -23.43 8.40 7.31
N ALA A 81 -23.35 7.56 6.26
CA ALA A 81 -22.33 7.66 5.23
C ALA A 81 -22.96 7.34 3.87
N GLN A 82 -22.89 8.29 2.95
CA GLN A 82 -23.24 8.13 1.55
C GLN A 82 -21.94 8.05 0.74
N LEU A 83 -21.71 6.90 0.11
CA LEU A 83 -20.50 6.62 -0.68
C LEU A 83 -20.81 6.64 -2.17
N PRO A 84 -19.81 6.90 -3.03
CA PRO A 84 -20.04 6.88 -4.47
C PRO A 84 -20.32 5.47 -4.99
N ASP A 85 -21.14 5.39 -6.04
CA ASP A 85 -21.46 4.12 -6.69
C ASP A 85 -20.27 3.55 -7.46
N ILE A 86 -20.13 2.23 -7.41
CA ILE A 86 -19.12 1.49 -8.17
C ILE A 86 -19.35 1.72 -9.67
N GLY A 87 -18.27 2.04 -10.40
CA GLY A 87 -18.30 2.37 -11.83
C GLY A 87 -18.43 3.86 -12.13
N SER A 88 -18.73 4.70 -11.13
CA SER A 88 -18.75 6.16 -11.29
C SER A 88 -17.38 6.70 -11.68
N THR A 89 -17.35 7.66 -12.60
CA THR A 89 -16.14 8.43 -12.92
C THR A 89 -16.20 9.75 -12.17
N ILE A 90 -15.19 10.02 -11.36
CA ILE A 90 -15.12 11.19 -10.47
C ILE A 90 -13.83 11.94 -10.79
N LYS A 91 -13.90 13.27 -10.85
CA LYS A 91 -12.72 14.13 -11.03
C LYS A 91 -12.14 14.52 -9.68
N LYS A 92 -10.87 14.90 -9.68
CA LYS A 92 -10.23 15.52 -8.52
C LYS A 92 -11.06 16.70 -8.01
N ASN A 93 -11.22 16.77 -6.69
CA ASN A 93 -12.01 17.76 -5.94
C ASN A 93 -13.52 17.76 -6.24
N GLU A 94 -14.03 16.81 -7.01
CA GLU A 94 -15.46 16.63 -7.22
C GLU A 94 -16.09 15.98 -5.99
N GLU A 95 -17.27 16.47 -5.60
CA GLU A 95 -18.09 15.87 -4.55
C GLU A 95 -18.63 14.52 -5.02
N CYS A 96 -18.48 13.51 -4.18
CA CYS A 96 -18.84 12.14 -4.52
C CYS A 96 -19.61 11.42 -3.42
N GLY A 97 -19.96 12.10 -2.34
CA GLY A 97 -20.66 11.52 -1.21
C GLY A 97 -20.76 12.49 -0.04
N ALA A 98 -21.26 12.00 1.09
CA ALA A 98 -21.42 12.81 2.29
C ALA A 98 -21.31 11.93 3.55
N LEU A 99 -20.80 12.52 4.63
CA LEU A 99 -20.76 11.93 5.96
C LEU A 99 -21.56 12.82 6.91
N GLU A 100 -22.43 12.22 7.71
CA GLU A 100 -23.21 12.94 8.72
C GLU A 100 -23.01 12.34 10.10
N SER A 101 -22.96 13.23 11.09
CA SER A 101 -22.84 12.93 12.51
C SER A 101 -23.98 13.61 13.28
N VAL A 102 -24.02 13.39 14.58
CA VAL A 102 -24.96 14.12 15.47
C VAL A 102 -24.58 15.59 15.69
N LYS A 103 -23.40 16.03 15.22
CA LYS A 103 -22.87 17.39 15.45
C LYS A 103 -22.73 18.21 14.16
N ALA A 104 -22.37 17.55 13.07
CA ALA A 104 -21.99 18.16 11.80
C ALA A 104 -22.25 17.23 10.62
N ALA A 105 -22.29 17.80 9.42
CA ALA A 105 -22.24 17.09 8.15
C ALA A 105 -21.05 17.60 7.34
N SER A 106 -20.42 16.71 6.57
CA SER A 106 -19.34 17.05 5.65
C SER A 106 -19.56 16.36 4.32
N GLU A 107 -19.40 17.14 3.25
CA GLU A 107 -19.27 16.62 1.89
C GLU A 107 -17.97 15.82 1.77
N LEU A 108 -18.01 14.73 0.99
CA LEU A 108 -16.85 13.91 0.66
C LEU A 108 -16.38 14.27 -0.73
N THR A 109 -15.11 14.65 -0.88
CA THR A 109 -14.52 14.96 -2.18
C THR A 109 -13.43 13.98 -2.58
N SER A 110 -13.28 13.73 -3.89
CA SER A 110 -12.24 12.81 -4.35
C SER A 110 -10.87 13.51 -4.41
N PRO A 111 -9.82 12.95 -3.77
CA PRO A 111 -8.47 13.54 -3.82
C PRO A 111 -7.82 13.46 -5.21
N VAL A 112 -8.32 12.55 -6.05
CA VAL A 112 -7.79 12.22 -7.39
C VAL A 112 -8.91 11.93 -8.37
N SER A 113 -8.62 12.08 -9.65
CA SER A 113 -9.49 11.73 -10.76
C SER A 113 -9.40 10.23 -11.06
N GLY A 114 -10.54 9.57 -11.28
CA GLY A 114 -10.54 8.14 -11.52
C GLY A 114 -11.93 7.51 -11.63
N ARG A 115 -11.95 6.17 -11.66
CA ARG A 115 -13.17 5.37 -11.65
C ARG A 115 -13.31 4.58 -10.35
N VAL A 116 -14.47 4.64 -9.71
CA VAL A 116 -14.73 3.90 -8.47
C VAL A 116 -14.76 2.40 -8.77
N THR A 117 -13.95 1.64 -8.05
CA THR A 117 -13.82 0.18 -8.21
C THR A 117 -14.45 -0.60 -7.07
N ALA A 118 -14.55 -0.01 -5.88
CA ALA A 118 -15.22 -0.60 -4.73
C ALA A 118 -15.72 0.49 -3.76
N LYS A 119 -16.76 0.17 -2.99
CA LYS A 119 -17.21 0.96 -1.84
C LYS A 119 -17.30 0.09 -0.60
N ASN A 120 -17.15 0.68 0.58
CA ASN A 120 -17.22 -0.05 1.84
C ASN A 120 -18.66 -0.12 2.37
N GLU A 121 -19.39 -1.15 1.93
CA GLU A 121 -20.77 -1.41 2.38
C GLU A 121 -20.88 -1.60 3.90
N ALA A 122 -19.81 -2.05 4.57
CA ALA A 122 -19.80 -2.18 6.01
C ALA A 122 -19.84 -0.81 6.71
N VAL A 123 -19.25 0.22 6.11
CA VAL A 123 -19.34 1.61 6.60
C VAL A 123 -20.74 2.18 6.34
N GLU A 124 -21.35 1.94 5.17
CA GLU A 124 -22.73 2.37 4.92
C GLU A 124 -23.71 1.74 5.92
N SER A 125 -23.55 0.46 6.24
CA SER A 125 -24.37 -0.23 7.23
C SER A 125 -24.02 0.12 8.68
N LYS A 126 -22.76 0.47 8.96
CA LYS A 126 -22.25 0.77 10.31
C LYS A 126 -21.26 1.95 10.27
N PRO A 127 -21.77 3.19 10.18
CA PRO A 127 -20.91 4.37 9.98
C PRO A 127 -19.88 4.61 11.09
N GLY A 128 -20.18 4.20 12.33
CA GLY A 128 -19.24 4.29 13.46
C GLY A 128 -17.94 3.47 13.31
N LEU A 129 -17.77 2.67 12.24
CA LEU A 129 -16.46 2.13 11.88
C LEU A 129 -15.45 3.22 11.54
N ILE A 130 -15.91 4.34 10.98
CA ILE A 130 -15.08 5.51 10.68
C ILE A 130 -14.43 6.03 11.97
N ASN A 131 -15.21 6.23 13.04
CA ASN A 131 -14.67 6.70 14.32
C ASN A 131 -13.74 5.68 15.00
N LYS A 132 -13.95 4.37 14.79
CA LYS A 132 -13.17 3.32 15.48
C LYS A 132 -11.88 2.95 14.77
N SER A 133 -11.85 3.04 13.44
CA SER A 133 -10.83 2.41 12.61
C SER A 133 -10.67 3.14 11.27
N CYS A 134 -10.64 4.48 11.28
CA CYS A 134 -10.61 5.34 10.09
C CYS A 134 -9.53 4.97 9.06
N TYR A 135 -8.41 4.40 9.52
CA TYR A 135 -7.25 4.02 8.72
C TYR A 135 -7.19 2.55 8.31
N LYS A 136 -8.12 1.72 8.79
CA LYS A 136 -8.19 0.29 8.49
C LYS A 136 -9.59 -0.07 8.02
N ASP A 137 -10.51 -0.36 8.94
CA ASP A 137 -11.84 -0.86 8.59
C ASP A 137 -12.81 0.25 8.14
N GLY A 138 -12.46 1.51 8.42
CA GLY A 138 -13.22 2.71 8.09
C GLY A 138 -12.82 3.37 6.76
N TRP A 139 -12.12 2.65 5.86
CA TRP A 139 -11.93 3.13 4.48
C TRP A 139 -13.30 3.32 3.81
N LEU A 140 -13.42 4.28 2.89
CA LEU A 140 -14.69 4.67 2.29
C LEU A 140 -14.88 4.01 0.93
N PHE A 141 -14.01 4.32 -0.03
CA PHE A 141 -14.10 3.78 -1.38
C PHE A 141 -12.72 3.57 -1.98
N LYS A 142 -12.67 2.79 -3.06
CA LYS A 142 -11.47 2.58 -3.88
C LYS A 142 -11.68 3.16 -5.26
N ILE A 143 -10.63 3.79 -5.78
CA ILE A 143 -10.63 4.41 -7.10
C ILE A 143 -9.46 3.86 -7.94
N GLU A 144 -9.70 3.56 -9.19
CA GLU A 144 -8.64 3.37 -10.18
C GLU A 144 -8.23 4.74 -10.72
N LEU A 145 -6.99 5.15 -10.46
CA LEU A 145 -6.50 6.48 -10.80
C LEU A 145 -6.36 6.64 -12.31
N SER A 146 -6.91 7.73 -12.83
CA SER A 146 -6.74 8.14 -14.24
C SER A 146 -5.38 8.82 -14.46
N ASP A 147 -4.88 9.54 -13.45
CA ASP A 147 -3.60 10.25 -13.47
C ASP A 147 -2.86 10.08 -12.14
N LEU A 148 -1.65 9.51 -12.18
CA LEU A 148 -0.81 9.32 -10.99
C LEU A 148 -0.07 10.60 -10.58
N ASP A 149 0.09 11.56 -11.50
CA ASP A 149 0.80 12.81 -11.20
C ASP A 149 0.01 13.71 -10.24
N GLU A 150 -1.30 13.52 -10.14
CA GLU A 150 -2.14 14.25 -9.19
C GLU A 150 -1.71 14.03 -7.73
N LEU A 151 -1.13 12.87 -7.41
CA LEU A 151 -0.61 12.53 -6.07
C LEU A 151 0.50 13.48 -5.61
N LYS A 152 1.29 14.04 -6.53
CA LYS A 152 2.38 14.97 -6.20
C LYS A 152 1.89 16.26 -5.54
N ASN A 153 0.61 16.57 -5.70
CA ASN A 153 -0.03 17.74 -5.10
C ASN A 153 -0.59 17.47 -3.70
N LEU A 154 -0.53 16.22 -3.23
CA LEU A 154 -1.02 15.83 -1.91
C LEU A 154 0.10 15.92 -0.87
N MET A 155 -0.29 15.97 0.40
CA MET A 155 0.64 16.04 1.51
C MET A 155 1.04 14.65 1.96
N LYS A 156 2.31 14.44 2.26
CA LYS A 156 2.75 13.25 3.02
C LYS A 156 2.42 13.43 4.51
N GLU A 157 2.46 12.34 5.25
CA GLU A 157 2.22 12.27 6.70
C GLU A 157 2.93 13.39 7.48
N GLU A 158 4.22 13.64 7.23
CA GLU A 158 4.98 14.67 7.95
C GLU A 158 4.45 16.09 7.65
N ALA A 159 4.13 16.37 6.39
CA ALA A 159 3.59 17.65 5.97
C ALA A 159 2.18 17.87 6.53
N TYR A 160 1.34 16.83 6.52
CA TYR A 160 0.00 16.87 7.10
C TYR A 160 0.04 17.15 8.61
N ASN A 161 0.96 16.52 9.35
CA ASN A 161 1.13 16.78 10.78
C ASN A 161 1.61 18.21 11.09
N VAL A 162 2.35 18.84 10.18
CA VAL A 162 2.69 20.27 10.29
C VAL A 162 1.47 21.13 9.99
N PHE A 163 0.72 20.80 8.93
CA PHE A 163 -0.52 21.48 8.56
C PHE A 163 -1.53 21.50 9.71
N LEU A 164 -1.76 20.37 10.38
CA LEU A 164 -2.66 20.29 11.54
C LEU A 164 -2.26 21.23 12.70
N LYS A 165 -0.97 21.50 12.88
CA LYS A 165 -0.51 22.41 13.94
C LYS A 165 -0.70 23.88 13.59
N SER A 166 -0.65 24.23 12.30
CA SER A 166 -0.90 25.60 11.84
C SER A 166 -2.37 25.92 11.72
N ASP A 167 -3.21 24.93 11.42
CA ASP A 167 -4.65 25.10 11.19
C ASP A 167 -5.46 25.11 12.50
N ALA A 168 -4.89 24.58 13.60
CA ALA A 168 -5.52 24.55 14.93
C ALA A 168 -5.50 25.92 15.66
N HIS A 169 -5.65 27.05 14.96
CA HIS A 169 -5.67 28.42 15.52
C HIS A 169 -6.96 29.17 15.20
#